data_AF-A0A838DD44-F1
#
_entry.id   AF-A0A838DD44-F1
#
_cell.length_a   1.000
_cell.length_b   1.000
_cell.length_c   1.000
_cell.angle_alpha   90.00
_cell.angle_beta   90.00
_cell.angle_gamma   90.00
#
_symmetry.space_group_name_H-M   'P 1'
#
loop_
_entity.id
_entity.type
_entity.pdbx_description
1 polymer ?
#
loop_
_entity_poly.entity_id
_entity_poly.type
_entity_poly.pdbx_seq_one_letter_code
_entity_poly.pdbx_strand_id
1 'polypeptide(L)'
;MPTVLLIEDDDESRRATSLLFGRRDWTVFQAGDGAAGIELALKHRPDVILCDLLMPKANGFQVCRAIRQQLQPTKIIVISGRDYGVDRASALEAGADEYLLKPITWEILSAAIDRVLPTPREPLAPGEMFEFHAPSTRVKLWGVRGSIPVPGGATIRYGGNTTCVEVRADGEIIILDAGSGIRLLGMDLEKEFEDRPMKLSLLITHTHWDHIQGLPFFQPAYNQKNQIRVLGYEGARAGLAAILAGQMETPFFPVSLRDLQSNIAIEELKEMEFTIGKVRVQSKFANHPGICAGYRLFTSAGSIAFFPDNEPYELLKLHIADRDQTNIEDAREFAQNERAKLVEFLLGCDVLIMDAQYTDAEYEKHIGWGHGSLSRAVSLALAANVAKLILFHHDPNHDDNAIDDMLERARLLVLESGKAMEVEAAQEGSEIWLAPKQHR
;
A
#
# COMPACT_ATOMS: atom_id res chain seq x y z
N MET A 1 38.68 27.12 0.64
CA MET A 1 37.83 28.10 -0.07
C MET A 1 36.54 27.39 -0.41
N PRO A 2 35.37 27.97 -0.13
CA PRO A 2 34.10 27.32 -0.40
C PRO A 2 33.90 27.12 -1.91
N THR A 3 33.26 26.02 -2.26
CA THR A 3 33.09 25.56 -3.63
C THR A 3 31.62 25.52 -4.00
N VAL A 4 31.28 26.05 -5.18
CA VAL A 4 29.91 26.05 -5.70
C VAL A 4 29.87 25.45 -7.09
N LEU A 5 28.85 24.63 -7.37
CA LEU A 5 28.54 24.15 -8.70
C LEU A 5 27.23 24.78 -9.20
N LEU A 6 27.27 25.38 -10.40
CA LEU A 6 26.11 25.97 -11.06
C LEU A 6 25.64 25.06 -12.19
N ILE A 7 24.37 24.66 -12.16
CA ILE A 7 23.73 23.80 -13.18
C ILE A 7 22.57 24.61 -13.79
N GLU A 8 22.76 25.08 -15.02
CA GLU A 8 21.86 26.03 -15.70
C GLU A 8 22.06 25.88 -17.21
N ASP A 9 20.99 25.68 -17.99
CA ASP A 9 21.11 25.44 -19.43
C ASP A 9 21.24 26.72 -20.26
N ASP A 10 20.78 27.86 -19.75
CA ASP A 10 20.96 29.14 -20.42
C ASP A 10 22.36 29.74 -20.15
N ASP A 11 23.16 29.89 -21.20
CA ASP A 11 24.55 30.37 -21.13
C ASP A 11 24.68 31.80 -20.58
N GLU A 12 23.69 32.66 -20.81
CA GLU A 12 23.69 34.04 -20.31
C GLU A 12 23.36 34.09 -18.82
N SER A 13 22.29 33.39 -18.40
CA SER A 13 21.89 33.23 -16.99
C SER A 13 22.96 32.54 -16.15
N ARG A 14 23.62 31.52 -16.70
CA ARG A 14 24.72 30.80 -16.02
C ARG A 14 25.92 31.72 -15.81
N ARG A 15 26.29 32.50 -16.83
CA ARG A 15 27.37 33.51 -16.73
C ARG A 15 27.05 34.60 -15.72
N ALA A 16 25.84 35.16 -15.77
CA ALA A 16 25.40 36.20 -14.84
C ALA A 16 25.43 35.71 -13.37
N THR A 17 24.92 34.50 -13.11
CA THR A 17 24.93 33.89 -11.76
C THR A 17 26.35 33.59 -11.29
N SER A 18 27.23 33.11 -12.19
CA SER A 18 28.64 32.89 -11.86
C SER A 18 29.38 34.17 -11.45
N LEU A 19 29.04 35.32 -12.05
CA LEU A 19 29.65 36.60 -11.72
C LEU A 19 29.29 37.10 -10.32
N LEU A 20 28.16 36.65 -9.74
CA LEU A 20 27.79 36.98 -8.35
C LEU A 20 28.81 36.45 -7.34
N PHE A 21 29.44 35.30 -7.65
CA PHE A 21 30.48 34.69 -6.82
C PHE A 21 31.87 35.28 -7.07
N GLY A 22 32.14 35.88 -8.25
CA GLY A 22 33.48 36.36 -8.64
C GLY A 22 34.07 37.50 -7.79
N ARG A 23 33.29 38.10 -6.87
CA ARG A 23 33.75 39.15 -5.94
C ARG A 23 34.23 38.63 -4.58
N ARG A 24 34.12 37.32 -4.31
CA ARG A 24 34.36 36.69 -3.01
C ARG A 24 35.01 35.32 -3.26
N ASP A 25 35.96 34.89 -2.44
CA ASP A 25 36.89 33.76 -2.67
C ASP A 25 36.25 32.34 -2.82
N TRP A 26 35.31 32.18 -3.76
CA TRP A 26 34.62 30.95 -4.11
C TRP A 26 35.23 30.34 -5.37
N THR A 27 35.40 29.02 -5.35
CA THR A 27 35.70 28.27 -6.57
C THR A 27 34.38 27.86 -7.23
N VAL A 28 34.17 28.26 -8.48
CA VAL A 28 32.91 28.04 -9.21
C VAL A 28 33.10 27.01 -10.31
N PHE A 29 32.36 25.91 -10.22
CA PHE A 29 32.19 24.93 -11.30
C PHE A 29 30.88 25.21 -12.03
N GLN A 30 30.81 24.92 -13.33
CA GLN A 30 29.62 25.18 -14.15
C GLN A 30 29.27 23.97 -15.03
N ALA A 31 27.98 23.69 -15.14
CA ALA A 31 27.40 22.67 -16.00
C ALA A 31 26.22 23.28 -16.78
N GLY A 32 26.13 22.95 -18.08
CA GLY A 32 25.06 23.41 -18.97
C GLY A 32 23.83 22.50 -19.00
N ASP A 33 23.83 21.39 -18.29
CA ASP A 33 22.69 20.48 -18.21
C ASP A 33 22.76 19.60 -16.95
N GLY A 34 21.63 18.96 -16.61
CA GLY A 34 21.51 18.16 -15.40
C GLY A 34 22.40 16.92 -15.37
N ALA A 35 22.70 16.28 -16.51
CA ALA A 35 23.53 15.07 -16.54
C ALA A 35 25.00 15.41 -16.26
N ALA A 36 25.54 16.43 -16.95
CA ALA A 36 26.87 16.96 -16.69
C ALA A 36 26.98 17.52 -15.25
N GLY A 37 25.90 18.14 -14.77
CA GLY A 37 25.80 18.65 -13.40
C GLY A 37 25.94 17.55 -12.34
N ILE A 38 25.26 16.41 -12.50
CA ILE A 38 25.38 15.26 -11.59
C ILE A 38 26.81 14.69 -11.62
N GLU A 39 27.41 14.54 -12.80
CA GLU A 39 28.77 14.02 -12.94
C GLU A 39 29.79 14.92 -12.21
N LEU A 40 29.74 16.23 -12.44
CA LEU A 40 30.63 17.18 -11.78
C LEU A 40 30.38 17.25 -10.27
N ALA A 41 29.12 17.15 -9.82
CA ALA A 41 28.80 17.10 -8.40
C ALA A 41 29.45 15.91 -7.70
N LEU A 42 29.39 14.71 -8.31
CA LEU A 42 29.99 13.49 -7.77
C LEU A 42 31.51 13.55 -7.74
N LYS A 43 32.10 14.13 -8.79
CA LYS A 43 33.56 14.25 -8.93
C LYS A 43 34.16 15.28 -7.97
N HIS A 44 33.58 16.46 -7.89
CA HIS A 44 34.17 17.59 -7.17
C HIS A 44 33.60 17.81 -5.77
N ARG A 45 32.47 17.18 -5.44
CA ARG A 45 31.79 17.23 -4.14
C ARG A 45 31.69 18.67 -3.58
N PRO A 46 31.04 19.58 -4.31
CA PRO A 46 30.98 20.98 -3.92
C PRO A 46 30.24 21.17 -2.59
N ASP A 47 30.50 22.28 -1.92
CA ASP A 47 29.81 22.64 -0.67
C ASP A 47 28.35 23.00 -0.94
N VAL A 48 28.11 23.73 -2.05
CA VAL A 48 26.77 24.17 -2.48
C VAL A 48 26.59 23.92 -3.99
N ILE A 49 25.37 23.56 -4.38
CA ILE A 49 24.92 23.41 -5.76
C ILE A 49 23.75 24.35 -5.99
N LEU A 50 23.84 25.16 -7.04
CA LEU A 50 22.72 25.96 -7.52
C LEU A 50 22.19 25.33 -8.81
N CYS A 51 20.92 24.99 -8.84
CA CYS A 51 20.33 24.20 -9.93
C CYS A 51 19.06 24.89 -10.46
N ASP A 52 19.00 25.15 -11.78
CA ASP A 52 17.73 25.52 -12.40
C ASP A 52 16.77 24.31 -12.37
N LEU A 53 15.49 24.62 -12.16
CA LEU A 53 14.41 23.65 -12.21
C LEU A 53 14.09 23.18 -13.62
N LEU A 54 14.13 24.07 -14.62
CA LEU A 54 13.66 23.78 -15.98
C LEU A 54 14.83 23.66 -16.95
N MET A 55 15.46 22.50 -16.96
CA MET A 55 16.50 22.14 -17.94
C MET A 55 16.09 20.93 -18.79
N PRO A 56 16.45 20.88 -20.09
CA PRO A 56 16.20 19.74 -20.96
C PRO A 56 16.93 18.47 -20.49
N LYS A 57 16.36 17.30 -20.82
CA LYS A 57 16.91 15.93 -20.60
C LYS A 57 16.99 15.46 -19.14
N ALA A 58 17.31 16.35 -18.20
CA ALA A 58 17.22 16.09 -16.76
C ALA A 58 16.81 17.38 -16.03
N ASN A 59 15.57 17.43 -15.54
CA ASN A 59 15.05 18.61 -14.86
C ASN A 59 15.61 18.71 -13.42
N GLY A 60 15.54 19.89 -12.80
CA GLY A 60 16.18 20.15 -11.50
C GLY A 60 15.71 19.20 -10.38
N PHE A 61 14.50 18.66 -10.46
CA PHE A 61 14.02 17.64 -9.51
C PHE A 61 14.78 16.32 -9.63
N GLN A 62 15.10 15.89 -10.86
CA GLN A 62 15.89 14.68 -11.10
C GLN A 62 17.32 14.86 -10.61
N VAL A 63 17.91 16.04 -10.84
CA VAL A 63 19.23 16.40 -10.31
C VAL A 63 19.24 16.38 -8.79
N CYS A 64 18.24 16.97 -8.13
CA CYS A 64 18.13 16.97 -6.67
C CYS A 64 18.08 15.53 -6.12
N ARG A 65 17.22 14.67 -6.69
CA ARG A 65 17.09 13.27 -6.24
C ARG A 65 18.39 12.49 -6.44
N ALA A 66 19.02 12.62 -7.60
CA ALA A 66 20.24 11.90 -7.94
C ALA A 66 21.41 12.30 -7.03
N ILE A 67 21.59 13.59 -6.78
CA ILE A 67 22.66 14.10 -5.91
C ILE A 67 22.37 13.75 -4.46
N ARG A 68 21.13 13.90 -3.96
CA ARG A 68 20.82 13.65 -2.56
C ARG A 68 21.01 12.19 -2.15
N GLN A 69 20.83 11.26 -3.10
CA GLN A 69 21.10 9.84 -2.90
C GLN A 69 22.58 9.51 -2.72
N GLN A 70 23.49 10.36 -3.20
CA GLN A 70 24.92 10.02 -3.33
C GLN A 70 25.88 11.00 -2.66
N LEU A 71 25.45 12.24 -2.41
CA LEU A 71 26.26 13.32 -1.88
C LEU A 71 25.54 14.01 -0.72
N GLN A 72 25.93 13.61 0.49
CA GLN A 72 25.73 14.39 1.71
C GLN A 72 27.11 14.73 2.27
N PRO A 73 27.35 15.96 2.80
CA PRO A 73 26.36 16.96 3.20
C PRO A 73 26.11 18.10 2.18
N THR A 74 26.56 17.97 0.92
CA THR A 74 26.44 19.01 -0.11
C THR A 74 25.03 19.61 -0.18
N LYS A 75 24.94 20.95 -0.14
CA LYS A 75 23.67 21.66 -0.13
C LYS A 75 23.19 21.99 -1.53
N ILE A 76 21.89 21.88 -1.78
CA ILE A 76 21.29 22.08 -3.10
C ILE A 76 20.24 23.19 -2.97
N ILE A 77 20.44 24.28 -3.69
CA ILE A 77 19.47 25.39 -3.76
C ILE A 77 18.90 25.40 -5.18
N VAL A 78 17.59 25.22 -5.30
CA VAL A 78 16.90 25.31 -6.58
C VAL A 78 16.58 26.78 -6.87
N ILE A 79 16.84 27.20 -8.10
CA ILE A 79 16.61 28.55 -8.58
C ILE A 79 15.60 28.48 -9.73
N SER A 80 14.49 29.21 -9.66
CA SER A 80 13.48 29.17 -10.72
C SER A 80 12.80 30.51 -10.95
N GLY A 81 12.31 30.77 -12.17
CA GLY A 81 11.43 31.93 -12.43
C GLY A 81 9.96 31.72 -12.05
N ARG A 82 9.58 30.55 -11.50
CA ARG A 82 8.19 30.18 -11.19
C ARG A 82 7.84 30.38 -9.72
N ASP A 83 6.90 31.27 -9.43
CA ASP A 83 6.41 31.59 -8.07
C ASP A 83 5.10 30.87 -7.73
N TYR A 84 5.11 29.53 -7.82
CA TYR A 84 3.98 28.70 -7.38
C TYR A 84 4.41 27.82 -6.21
N GLY A 85 3.62 27.82 -5.12
CA GLY A 85 3.94 27.07 -3.89
C GLY A 85 4.15 25.57 -4.10
N VAL A 86 3.50 25.00 -5.12
CA VAL A 86 3.65 23.59 -5.53
C VAL A 86 5.07 23.29 -6.03
N ASP A 87 5.68 24.18 -6.81
CA ASP A 87 7.03 23.96 -7.37
C ASP A 87 8.10 24.02 -6.27
N ARG A 88 7.93 24.92 -5.28
CA ARG A 88 8.77 25.00 -4.08
C ARG A 88 8.68 23.71 -3.24
N ALA A 89 7.45 23.24 -2.97
CA ALA A 89 7.23 22.02 -2.19
C ALA A 89 7.87 20.80 -2.89
N SER A 90 7.62 20.63 -4.19
CA SER A 90 8.19 19.52 -4.97
C SER A 90 9.72 19.56 -5.06
N ALA A 91 10.34 20.75 -5.02
CA ALA A 91 11.80 20.85 -5.07
C ALA A 91 12.43 20.41 -3.75
N LEU A 92 11.83 20.78 -2.62
CA LEU A 92 12.26 20.36 -1.29
C LEU A 92 12.04 18.84 -1.10
N GLU A 93 10.89 18.31 -1.54
CA GLU A 93 10.62 16.87 -1.57
C GLU A 93 11.61 16.10 -2.44
N ALA A 94 12.06 16.70 -3.55
CA ALA A 94 13.08 16.12 -4.42
C ALA A 94 14.50 16.17 -3.83
N GLY A 95 14.71 16.82 -2.68
CA GLY A 95 15.98 16.86 -1.96
C GLY A 95 16.75 18.18 -2.04
N ALA A 96 16.13 19.25 -2.54
CA ALA A 96 16.67 20.61 -2.39
C ALA A 96 16.60 21.06 -0.92
N ASP A 97 17.60 21.80 -0.46
CA ASP A 97 17.62 22.41 0.87
C ASP A 97 16.92 23.78 0.89
N GLU A 98 16.82 24.46 -0.25
CA GLU A 98 16.15 25.76 -0.38
C GLU A 98 15.68 26.01 -1.81
N TYR A 99 14.70 26.91 -1.96
CA TYR A 99 14.16 27.34 -3.26
C TYR A 99 14.13 28.87 -3.37
N LEU A 100 14.69 29.40 -4.45
CA LEU A 100 14.77 30.84 -4.72
C LEU A 100 14.14 31.21 -6.06
N LEU A 101 13.58 32.42 -6.12
CA LEU A 101 12.97 32.97 -7.33
C LEU A 101 13.96 33.85 -8.10
N LYS A 102 13.99 33.69 -9.43
CA LYS A 102 14.65 34.62 -10.35
C LYS A 102 13.79 35.91 -10.46
N PRO A 103 14.40 37.11 -10.54
CA PRO A 103 15.84 37.37 -10.61
C PRO A 103 16.52 37.29 -9.24
N ILE A 104 17.70 36.68 -9.19
CA ILE A 104 18.47 36.51 -7.95
C ILE A 104 19.58 37.54 -7.85
N THR A 105 19.65 38.23 -6.71
CA THR A 105 20.78 39.08 -6.35
C THR A 105 21.71 38.37 -5.38
N TRP A 106 22.92 38.90 -5.20
CA TRP A 106 23.88 38.35 -4.24
C TRP A 106 23.32 38.33 -2.81
N GLU A 107 22.57 39.35 -2.41
CA GLU A 107 22.02 39.48 -1.05
C GLU A 107 21.03 38.34 -0.76
N ILE A 108 20.13 38.05 -1.71
CA ILE A 108 19.16 36.95 -1.57
C ILE A 108 19.87 35.60 -1.56
N LEU A 109 20.85 35.42 -2.45
CA LEU A 109 21.58 34.16 -2.59
C LEU A 109 22.47 33.86 -1.38
N SER A 110 23.22 34.85 -0.89
CA SER A 110 24.09 34.69 0.28
C SER A 110 23.29 34.37 1.55
N ALA A 111 22.16 35.05 1.77
CA ALA A 111 21.29 34.74 2.91
C ALA A 111 20.71 33.31 2.85
N ALA A 112 20.43 32.80 1.64
CA ALA A 112 19.99 31.42 1.46
C ALA A 112 21.11 30.41 1.73
N ILE A 113 22.32 30.68 1.25
CA ILE A 113 23.51 29.87 1.51
C ILE A 113 23.80 29.80 3.01
N ASP A 114 23.73 30.93 3.72
CA ASP A 114 23.97 31.00 5.16
C ASP A 114 22.91 30.23 5.98
N ARG A 115 21.67 30.11 5.48
CA ARG A 115 20.63 29.28 6.13
C ARG A 115 20.88 27.80 5.98
N VAL A 116 21.43 27.36 4.84
CA VAL A 116 21.55 25.93 4.52
C VAL A 116 22.90 25.32 4.90
N LEU A 117 23.96 26.13 5.05
CA LEU A 117 25.26 25.68 5.55
C LEU A 117 25.33 25.79 7.09
N PRO A 118 25.48 24.69 7.84
CA PRO A 118 25.50 24.73 9.30
C PRO A 118 26.81 25.31 9.89
N THR A 119 26.69 26.07 10.98
CA THR A 119 27.77 26.33 11.95
C THR A 119 27.91 25.12 12.89
N PRO A 120 29.10 24.76 13.40
CA PRO A 120 29.31 23.46 14.05
C PRO A 120 28.53 23.32 15.37
N ARG A 121 27.90 22.16 15.60
CA ARG A 121 27.42 21.73 16.93
C ARG A 121 27.94 20.33 17.29
N GLU A 122 28.46 20.25 18.51
CA GLU A 122 28.88 19.05 19.24
C GLU A 122 27.69 18.29 19.88
N PRO A 123 27.90 17.06 20.38
CA PRO A 123 26.95 15.96 20.24
C PRO A 123 26.09 15.67 21.47
N LEU A 124 24.93 15.05 21.24
CA LEU A 124 24.24 14.27 22.28
C LEU A 124 24.88 12.88 22.37
N ALA A 125 25.32 12.53 23.58
CA ALA A 125 25.88 11.24 23.94
C ALA A 125 24.79 10.14 24.03
N PRO A 126 25.19 8.86 24.02
CA PRO A 126 24.41 7.78 23.43
C PRO A 126 23.46 7.09 24.40
N GLY A 127 22.26 6.79 23.91
CA GLY A 127 21.36 5.76 24.46
C GLY A 127 21.22 4.64 23.44
N GLU A 128 22.07 3.62 23.60
CA GLU A 128 21.97 2.21 23.21
C GLU A 128 21.45 1.79 21.81
N MET A 129 22.33 1.08 21.08
CA MET A 129 22.02 0.09 20.05
C MET A 129 21.35 -1.14 20.75
N PHE A 130 20.45 -1.94 20.21
CA PHE A 130 20.27 -2.64 18.92
C PHE A 130 18.77 -3.06 18.82
N GLU A 131 18.18 -3.36 17.66
CA GLU A 131 18.17 -4.73 17.09
C GLU A 131 17.85 -4.72 15.58
N PHE A 132 18.73 -5.38 14.83
CA PHE A 132 18.48 -5.80 13.46
C PHE A 132 17.43 -6.91 13.49
N HIS A 133 16.18 -6.60 13.17
CA HIS A 133 15.23 -7.64 12.80
C HIS A 133 15.42 -7.89 11.30
N ALA A 134 15.72 -9.13 10.93
CA ALA A 134 15.68 -9.56 9.53
C ALA A 134 14.37 -9.05 8.90
N PRO A 135 14.32 -8.69 7.60
CA PRO A 135 13.07 -8.24 7.02
C PRO A 135 12.09 -9.42 7.02
N SER A 136 11.24 -9.45 8.03
CA SER A 136 10.16 -10.41 8.19
C SER A 136 8.88 -9.69 7.83
N THR A 137 8.11 -10.26 6.92
CA THR A 137 6.76 -9.76 6.69
C THR A 137 5.83 -10.42 7.69
N ARG A 138 5.07 -9.61 8.43
CA ARG A 138 4.06 -10.07 9.37
C ARG A 138 2.67 -9.78 8.83
N VAL A 139 1.80 -10.78 8.86
CA VAL A 139 0.37 -10.63 8.63
C VAL A 139 -0.34 -10.91 9.95
N LYS A 140 -1.28 -10.06 10.37
CA LYS A 140 -2.10 -10.25 11.56
C LYS A 140 -3.58 -10.09 11.21
N LEU A 141 -4.39 -11.05 11.63
CA LEU A 141 -5.82 -11.07 11.33
C LEU A 141 -6.60 -10.41 12.47
N TRP A 142 -7.34 -9.35 12.15
CA TRP A 142 -8.11 -8.55 13.13
C TRP A 142 -9.61 -8.78 13.05
N GLY A 143 -10.09 -9.23 11.89
CA GLY A 143 -11.43 -9.76 11.70
C GLY A 143 -11.41 -10.70 10.50
N VAL A 144 -12.17 -11.78 10.59
CA VAL A 144 -12.07 -12.94 9.69
C VAL A 144 -13.41 -13.40 9.13
N ARG A 145 -14.50 -12.75 9.53
CA ARG A 145 -15.87 -13.12 9.17
C ARG A 145 -16.44 -12.30 8.05
N GLY A 146 -17.36 -12.92 7.33
CA GLY A 146 -18.12 -12.27 6.29
C GLY A 146 -19.44 -11.70 6.76
N SER A 147 -20.01 -10.82 5.93
CA SER A 147 -21.36 -10.26 5.98
C SER A 147 -21.70 -9.39 7.20
N ILE A 148 -21.55 -9.91 8.42
CA ILE A 148 -21.87 -9.21 9.67
C ILE A 148 -20.99 -9.67 10.84
N PRO A 149 -20.75 -8.82 11.86
CA PRO A 149 -20.08 -9.25 13.06
C PRO A 149 -21.02 -10.13 13.90
N VAL A 150 -20.47 -11.19 14.46
CA VAL A 150 -21.20 -12.22 15.21
C VAL A 150 -20.43 -12.59 16.48
N PRO A 151 -20.26 -11.65 17.43
CA PRO A 151 -19.62 -11.97 18.71
C PRO A 151 -20.55 -12.87 19.55
N GLY A 152 -20.04 -14.00 20.02
CA GLY A 152 -20.80 -14.90 20.88
C GLY A 152 -19.98 -16.05 21.43
N GLY A 153 -20.56 -16.83 22.35
CA GLY A 153 -19.89 -17.99 22.95
C GLY A 153 -19.51 -19.08 21.95
N ALA A 154 -20.22 -19.15 20.83
CA ALA A 154 -20.01 -20.10 19.74
C ALA A 154 -18.88 -19.70 18.77
N THR A 155 -18.23 -18.56 19.00
CA THR A 155 -17.39 -17.88 18.02
C THR A 155 -16.09 -17.35 18.61
N ILE A 156 -15.73 -17.85 19.79
CA ILE A 156 -14.60 -17.34 20.56
C ILE A 156 -13.29 -17.79 19.93
N ARG A 157 -13.25 -19.00 19.35
CA ARG A 157 -12.03 -19.58 18.81
C ARG A 157 -11.57 -18.81 17.58
N TYR A 158 -12.43 -18.66 16.57
CA TYR A 158 -12.05 -18.00 15.33
C TYR A 158 -12.25 -16.48 15.34
N GLY A 159 -13.08 -15.97 16.25
CA GLY A 159 -13.36 -14.54 16.39
C GLY A 159 -14.66 -14.14 15.70
N GLY A 160 -15.20 -12.96 16.02
CA GLY A 160 -16.54 -12.50 15.60
C GLY A 160 -16.58 -11.27 14.69
N ASN A 161 -15.45 -10.65 14.42
CA ASN A 161 -15.30 -9.42 13.67
C ASN A 161 -15.22 -9.66 12.16
N THR A 162 -15.76 -8.71 11.41
CA THR A 162 -15.66 -8.73 9.96
C THR A 162 -14.29 -8.31 9.47
N THR A 163 -13.96 -8.73 8.25
CA THR A 163 -12.67 -8.60 7.57
C THR A 163 -11.84 -7.36 7.95
N CYS A 164 -10.63 -7.63 8.45
CA CYS A 164 -9.56 -6.64 8.57
C CYS A 164 -8.24 -7.39 8.76
N VAL A 165 -7.26 -7.11 7.90
CA VAL A 165 -5.94 -7.75 7.95
C VAL A 165 -4.86 -6.69 7.98
N GLU A 166 -3.94 -6.77 8.94
CA GLU A 166 -2.74 -5.93 8.99
C GLU A 166 -1.58 -6.67 8.33
N VAL A 167 -0.87 -6.01 7.42
CA VAL A 167 0.38 -6.46 6.83
C VAL A 167 1.47 -5.45 7.16
N ARG A 168 2.50 -5.90 7.86
CA ARG A 168 3.73 -5.13 8.10
C ARG A 168 4.85 -5.69 7.24
N ALA A 169 5.29 -4.90 6.28
CA ALA A 169 6.30 -5.30 5.33
C ALA A 169 7.09 -4.09 4.84
N ASP A 170 8.41 -4.24 4.72
CA ASP A 170 9.30 -3.27 4.09
C ASP A 170 9.22 -1.82 4.62
N GLY A 171 8.84 -1.68 5.90
CA GLY A 171 8.65 -0.40 6.58
C GLY A 171 7.25 0.21 6.47
N GLU A 172 6.33 -0.48 5.80
CA GLU A 172 4.94 -0.06 5.62
C GLU A 172 3.99 -0.81 6.57
N ILE A 173 2.91 -0.14 6.97
CA ILE A 173 1.75 -0.74 7.62
C ILE A 173 0.58 -0.63 6.64
N ILE A 174 0.24 -1.77 6.05
CA ILE A 174 -0.85 -1.91 5.08
C ILE A 174 -2.00 -2.62 5.77
N ILE A 175 -3.20 -2.06 5.65
CA ILE A 175 -4.43 -2.63 6.19
C ILE A 175 -5.28 -3.06 4.99
N LEU A 176 -5.73 -4.30 4.97
CA LEU A 176 -6.63 -4.83 3.95
C LEU A 176 -8.02 -4.89 4.56
N ASP A 177 -8.93 -4.12 3.98
CA ASP A 177 -10.28 -3.82 4.46
C ASP A 177 -10.38 -3.18 5.85
N ALA A 178 -11.51 -2.50 6.06
CA ALA A 178 -11.85 -1.74 7.25
C ALA A 178 -13.18 -2.22 7.87
N GLY A 179 -13.37 -3.53 7.93
CA GLY A 179 -14.46 -4.17 8.65
C GLY A 179 -14.39 -3.93 10.16
N SER A 180 -15.28 -4.57 10.94
CA SER A 180 -15.37 -4.30 12.38
C SER A 180 -14.06 -4.62 13.13
N GLY A 181 -13.22 -5.51 12.59
CA GLY A 181 -11.90 -5.85 13.14
C GLY A 181 -10.94 -4.67 13.21
N ILE A 182 -11.08 -3.68 12.33
CA ILE A 182 -10.19 -2.50 12.29
C ILE A 182 -10.22 -1.72 13.60
N ARG A 183 -11.32 -1.81 14.35
CA ARG A 183 -11.45 -1.18 15.66
C ARG A 183 -10.40 -1.70 16.65
N LEU A 184 -10.18 -3.01 16.67
CA LEU A 184 -9.19 -3.65 17.56
C LEU A 184 -7.76 -3.36 17.08
N LEU A 185 -7.53 -3.35 15.77
CA LEU A 185 -6.27 -2.90 15.18
C LEU A 185 -5.95 -1.47 15.61
N GLY A 186 -6.93 -0.55 15.54
CA GLY A 186 -6.74 0.83 15.96
C GLY A 186 -6.30 0.95 17.42
N MET A 187 -6.90 0.16 18.32
CA MET A 187 -6.50 0.11 19.74
C MET A 187 -5.10 -0.45 19.94
N ASP A 188 -4.68 -1.41 19.14
CA ASP A 188 -3.32 -1.98 19.21
C ASP A 188 -2.28 -0.99 18.70
N LEU A 189 -2.56 -0.32 17.58
CA LEU A 189 -1.72 0.73 17.01
C LEU A 189 -1.56 1.91 17.97
N GLU A 190 -2.63 2.37 18.63
CA GLU A 190 -2.53 3.45 19.61
C GLU A 190 -1.65 3.06 20.81
N LYS A 191 -1.74 1.81 21.28
CA LYS A 191 -0.87 1.32 22.35
C LYS A 191 0.58 1.23 21.92
N GLU A 192 0.83 0.77 20.70
CA GLU A 192 2.18 0.62 20.17
C GLU A 192 2.84 1.98 19.89
N PHE A 193 2.12 2.87 19.22
CA PHE A 193 2.67 4.15 18.76
C PHE A 193 2.63 5.21 19.85
N GLU A 194 1.74 5.07 20.84
CA GLU A 194 1.48 6.09 21.87
C GLU A 194 1.21 7.45 21.21
N ASP A 195 2.09 8.42 21.42
CA ASP A 195 2.00 9.78 20.87
C ASP A 195 2.66 9.96 19.49
N ARG A 196 3.31 8.91 18.96
CA ARG A 196 4.09 8.97 17.71
C ARG A 196 3.14 8.95 16.50
N PRO A 197 3.45 9.75 15.45
CA PRO A 197 2.66 9.75 14.22
C PRO A 197 2.76 8.41 13.49
N MET A 198 1.64 7.94 12.96
CA MET A 198 1.55 6.76 12.10
C MET A 198 1.46 7.13 10.63
N LYS A 199 1.95 6.25 9.75
CA LYS A 199 1.66 6.28 8.32
C LYS A 199 1.01 4.95 7.94
N LEU A 200 -0.23 4.99 7.48
CA LEU A 200 -1.05 3.82 7.22
C LEU A 200 -1.59 3.86 5.79
N SER A 201 -1.61 2.71 5.13
CA SER A 201 -2.30 2.54 3.84
C SER A 201 -3.40 1.50 3.98
N LEU A 202 -4.65 1.87 3.71
CA LEU A 202 -5.81 1.00 3.73
C LEU A 202 -6.17 0.65 2.29
N LEU A 203 -6.12 -0.63 1.92
CA LEU A 203 -6.61 -1.14 0.65
C LEU A 203 -8.00 -1.72 0.85
N ILE A 204 -9.00 -1.13 0.22
CA ILE A 204 -10.40 -1.55 0.28
C ILE A 204 -10.72 -2.40 -0.94
N THR A 205 -11.06 -3.67 -0.71
CA THR A 205 -11.39 -4.62 -1.78
C THR A 205 -12.69 -4.23 -2.48
N HIS A 206 -13.72 -3.91 -1.71
CA HIS A 206 -14.99 -3.35 -2.14
C HIS A 206 -15.72 -2.68 -0.98
N THR A 207 -16.93 -2.17 -1.24
CA THR A 207 -17.65 -1.28 -0.32
C THR A 207 -18.90 -1.87 0.32
N HIS A 208 -19.02 -3.20 0.37
CA HIS A 208 -20.02 -3.81 1.26
C HIS A 208 -19.71 -3.48 2.71
N TRP A 209 -20.76 -3.42 3.53
CA TRP A 209 -20.70 -2.87 4.88
C TRP A 209 -19.66 -3.57 5.75
N ASP A 210 -19.58 -4.89 5.70
CA ASP A 210 -18.61 -5.69 6.43
C ASP A 210 -17.15 -5.39 6.10
N HIS A 211 -16.84 -4.70 4.99
CA HIS A 211 -15.50 -4.27 4.59
C HIS A 211 -15.18 -2.83 4.97
N ILE A 212 -16.17 -2.02 5.38
CA ILE A 212 -15.98 -0.58 5.63
C ILE A 212 -16.58 -0.07 6.95
N GLN A 213 -17.48 -0.83 7.57
CA GLN A 213 -18.28 -0.43 8.75
C GLN A 213 -17.44 -0.09 9.98
N GLY A 214 -16.20 -0.57 10.05
CA GLY A 214 -15.31 -0.32 11.15
C GLY A 214 -14.57 1.01 11.05
N LEU A 215 -14.50 1.61 9.85
CA LEU A 215 -13.76 2.86 9.62
C LEU A 215 -14.16 4.00 10.56
N PRO A 216 -15.47 4.25 10.85
CA PRO A 216 -15.88 5.28 11.81
C PRO A 216 -15.36 5.02 13.23
N PHE A 217 -14.99 3.79 13.57
CA PHE A 217 -14.48 3.39 14.88
C PHE A 217 -12.96 3.21 14.92
N PHE A 218 -12.26 3.53 13.83
CA PHE A 218 -10.81 3.47 13.74
C PHE A 218 -10.16 4.70 14.40
N GLN A 219 -9.86 4.62 15.70
CA GLN A 219 -9.33 5.76 16.48
C GLN A 219 -8.13 6.49 15.84
N PRO A 220 -7.16 5.80 15.19
CA PRO A 220 -6.07 6.49 14.50
C PRO A 220 -6.51 7.51 13.45
N ALA A 221 -7.71 7.38 12.87
CA ALA A 221 -8.29 8.34 11.92
C ALA A 221 -8.53 9.73 12.54
N TYR A 222 -8.80 9.79 13.84
CA TYR A 222 -9.14 11.01 14.55
C TYR A 222 -7.92 11.78 15.08
N ASN A 223 -6.73 11.16 15.05
CA ASN A 223 -5.49 11.80 15.46
C ASN A 223 -4.81 12.47 14.26
N GLN A 224 -4.82 13.81 14.26
CA GLN A 224 -4.29 14.67 13.19
C GLN A 224 -2.78 14.51 12.93
N LYS A 225 -2.03 13.84 13.82
CA LYS A 225 -0.62 13.51 13.61
C LYS A 225 -0.44 12.35 12.61
N ASN A 226 -1.46 11.49 12.44
CA ASN A 226 -1.39 10.30 11.62
C ASN A 226 -1.70 10.60 10.17
N GLN A 227 -0.99 9.99 9.23
CA GLN A 227 -1.28 10.06 7.81
C GLN A 227 -1.89 8.75 7.34
N ILE A 228 -3.10 8.81 6.81
CA ILE A 228 -3.85 7.63 6.37
C ILE A 228 -4.20 7.79 4.89
N ARG A 229 -3.80 6.83 4.08
CA ARG A 229 -4.23 6.72 2.68
C ARG A 229 -5.24 5.60 2.55
N VAL A 230 -6.41 5.87 2.01
CA VAL A 230 -7.43 4.87 1.70
C VAL A 230 -7.49 4.71 0.19
N LEU A 231 -7.18 3.52 -0.30
CA LEU A 231 -7.13 3.20 -1.72
C LEU A 231 -8.15 2.12 -2.03
N GLY A 232 -8.85 2.27 -3.15
CA GLY A 232 -9.82 1.29 -3.63
C GLY A 232 -10.25 1.64 -5.05
N TYR A 233 -11.01 0.75 -5.69
CA TYR A 233 -11.54 1.03 -7.03
C TYR A 233 -12.89 1.74 -6.96
N GLU A 234 -13.15 2.61 -7.94
CA GLU A 234 -14.42 3.32 -8.05
C GLU A 234 -15.58 2.32 -8.23
N GLY A 235 -16.65 2.49 -7.44
CA GLY A 235 -17.83 1.65 -7.51
C GLY A 235 -18.79 2.08 -8.63
N ALA A 236 -19.72 1.20 -9.02
CA ALA A 236 -20.62 1.45 -10.15
C ALA A 236 -21.61 2.62 -9.98
N ARG A 237 -21.86 3.07 -8.73
CA ARG A 237 -22.89 4.10 -8.42
C ARG A 237 -22.32 5.40 -7.84
N ALA A 238 -21.16 5.34 -7.18
CA ALA A 238 -20.56 6.47 -6.50
C ALA A 238 -19.07 6.21 -6.29
N GLY A 239 -18.30 7.31 -6.23
CA GLY A 239 -16.89 7.25 -5.89
C GLY A 239 -16.62 6.78 -4.45
N LEU A 240 -15.42 6.25 -4.22
CA LEU A 240 -15.01 5.67 -2.94
C LEU A 240 -15.18 6.67 -1.79
N ALA A 241 -14.78 7.94 -2.01
CA ALA A 241 -14.91 8.99 -1.01
C ALA A 241 -16.36 9.28 -0.63
N ALA A 242 -17.29 9.25 -1.59
CA ALA A 242 -18.71 9.48 -1.34
C ALA A 242 -19.34 8.32 -0.55
N ILE A 243 -18.98 7.07 -0.88
CA ILE A 243 -19.48 5.89 -0.15
C ILE A 243 -18.99 5.90 1.30
N LEU A 244 -17.69 6.14 1.51
CA LEU A 244 -17.12 6.22 2.86
C LEU A 244 -17.69 7.40 3.66
N ALA A 245 -17.98 8.52 3.01
CA ALA A 245 -18.64 9.65 3.67
C ALA A 245 -20.07 9.30 4.09
N GLY A 246 -20.83 8.59 3.26
CA GLY A 246 -22.24 8.26 3.51
C GLY A 246 -22.49 7.43 4.78
N GLN A 247 -21.57 6.54 5.17
CA GLN A 247 -21.66 5.83 6.45
C GLN A 247 -21.35 6.72 7.67
N MET A 248 -20.76 7.90 7.45
CA MET A 248 -20.39 8.89 8.46
C MET A 248 -21.30 10.13 8.42
N GLU A 249 -22.56 9.98 7.98
CA GLU A 249 -23.54 11.08 7.91
C GLU A 249 -24.60 11.00 9.01
N THR A 250 -25.16 12.15 9.39
CA THR A 250 -26.32 12.21 10.30
C THR A 250 -27.58 11.65 9.62
N PRO A 251 -28.40 10.81 10.29
CA PRO A 251 -28.34 10.44 11.71
C PRO A 251 -27.55 9.16 12.03
N PHE A 252 -26.87 8.54 11.05
CA PHE A 252 -26.16 7.27 11.23
C PHE A 252 -24.92 7.41 12.11
N PHE A 253 -24.18 8.52 11.96
CA PHE A 253 -22.96 8.77 12.73
C PHE A 253 -22.81 10.27 13.06
N PRO A 254 -22.26 10.63 14.23
CA PRO A 254 -22.19 12.03 14.69
C PRO A 254 -21.00 12.83 14.13
N VAL A 255 -20.00 12.20 13.52
CA VAL A 255 -18.81 12.86 12.98
C VAL A 255 -18.73 12.66 11.47
N SER A 256 -18.54 13.73 10.71
CA SER A 256 -18.41 13.62 9.25
C SER A 256 -17.00 13.19 8.87
N LEU A 257 -16.87 12.41 7.79
CA LEU A 257 -15.57 12.16 7.17
C LEU A 257 -14.85 13.46 6.77
N ARG A 258 -15.59 14.55 6.50
CA ARG A 258 -15.02 15.88 6.23
C ARG A 258 -14.23 16.44 7.40
N ASP A 259 -14.63 16.13 8.62
CA ASP A 259 -13.95 16.56 9.84
C ASP A 259 -12.58 15.85 10.02
N LEU A 260 -12.34 14.78 9.24
CA LEU A 260 -11.12 13.97 9.23
C LEU A 260 -10.22 14.20 8.00
N GLN A 261 -10.60 15.10 7.09
CA GLN A 261 -9.94 15.22 5.77
C GLN A 261 -8.50 15.75 5.81
N SER A 262 -8.09 16.43 6.88
CA SER A 262 -6.73 16.99 6.96
C SER A 262 -5.63 15.93 7.03
N ASN A 263 -5.98 14.69 7.37
CA ASN A 263 -5.01 13.62 7.61
C ASN A 263 -5.39 12.27 6.96
N ILE A 264 -6.55 12.21 6.29
CA ILE A 264 -7.01 11.07 5.47
C ILE A 264 -7.07 11.46 4.00
N ALA A 265 -6.28 10.80 3.15
CA ALA A 265 -6.34 10.90 1.71
C ALA A 265 -7.09 9.69 1.12
N ILE A 266 -8.09 9.93 0.29
CA ILE A 266 -8.85 8.86 -0.39
C ILE A 266 -8.49 8.88 -1.86
N GLU A 267 -8.00 7.76 -2.37
CA GLU A 267 -7.47 7.61 -3.72
C GLU A 267 -8.20 6.50 -4.47
N GLU A 268 -8.77 6.84 -5.62
CA GLU A 268 -9.38 5.87 -6.52
C GLU A 268 -8.32 5.31 -7.46
N LEU A 269 -8.10 4.00 -7.35
CA LEU A 269 -7.14 3.27 -8.16
C LEU A 269 -7.66 3.15 -9.60
N LYS A 270 -6.76 3.39 -10.57
CA LYS A 270 -7.02 3.22 -12.01
C LYS A 270 -6.17 2.12 -12.61
N GLU A 271 -4.94 2.01 -12.12
CA GLU A 271 -3.99 0.99 -12.54
C GLU A 271 -4.20 -0.32 -11.76
N MET A 272 -3.87 -1.44 -12.40
CA MET A 272 -3.86 -2.76 -11.76
C MET A 272 -2.53 -3.09 -11.08
N GLU A 273 -1.51 -2.24 -11.28
CA GLU A 273 -0.23 -2.35 -10.61
C GLU A 273 0.20 -1.00 -10.05
N PHE A 274 0.64 -0.99 -8.79
CA PHE A 274 1.11 0.21 -8.11
C PHE A 274 2.04 -0.17 -6.94
N THR A 275 2.52 0.82 -6.19
CA THR A 275 3.37 0.60 -5.02
C THR A 275 2.84 1.30 -3.78
N ILE A 276 3.03 0.68 -2.63
CA ILE A 276 2.91 1.29 -1.31
C ILE A 276 4.31 1.26 -0.72
N GLY A 277 4.99 2.40 -0.72
CA GLY A 277 6.42 2.46 -0.39
C GLY A 277 7.24 1.52 -1.25
N LYS A 278 7.86 0.52 -0.62
CA LYS A 278 8.64 -0.54 -1.28
C LYS A 278 7.83 -1.78 -1.67
N VAL A 279 6.61 -1.90 -1.16
CA VAL A 279 5.74 -3.05 -1.44
C VAL A 279 5.08 -2.83 -2.80
N ARG A 280 5.35 -3.73 -3.76
CA ARG A 280 4.64 -3.73 -5.05
C ARG A 280 3.30 -4.43 -4.86
N VAL A 281 2.24 -3.85 -5.40
CA VAL A 281 0.88 -4.39 -5.32
C VAL A 281 0.35 -4.63 -6.73
N GLN A 282 -0.18 -5.82 -6.95
CA GLN A 282 -0.99 -6.13 -8.12
C GLN A 282 -2.43 -6.35 -7.68
N SER A 283 -3.38 -5.88 -8.48
CA SER A 283 -4.81 -6.06 -8.25
C SER A 283 -5.41 -6.95 -9.34
N LYS A 284 -6.48 -7.65 -9.00
CA LYS A 284 -7.33 -8.35 -9.96
C LYS A 284 -8.76 -8.30 -9.49
N PHE A 285 -9.68 -7.97 -10.39
CA PHE A 285 -11.10 -8.02 -10.07
C PHE A 285 -11.55 -9.44 -9.73
N ALA A 286 -12.21 -9.58 -8.59
CA ALA A 286 -12.83 -10.79 -8.12
C ALA A 286 -14.23 -10.95 -8.74
N ASN A 287 -14.73 -12.18 -8.78
CA ASN A 287 -16.10 -12.44 -9.22
C ASN A 287 -17.06 -12.27 -8.05
N HIS A 288 -17.58 -11.06 -7.89
CA HIS A 288 -18.47 -10.69 -6.79
C HIS A 288 -19.43 -9.57 -7.25
N PRO A 289 -20.65 -9.45 -6.70
CA PRO A 289 -21.56 -8.35 -7.03
C PRO A 289 -20.92 -6.97 -6.85
N GLY A 290 -20.91 -6.17 -7.93
CA GLY A 290 -20.29 -4.84 -7.93
C GLY A 290 -18.81 -4.88 -8.32
N ILE A 291 -18.06 -3.86 -7.90
CA ILE A 291 -16.62 -3.79 -8.11
C ILE A 291 -15.94 -4.33 -6.86
N CYS A 292 -15.28 -5.48 -7.00
CA CYS A 292 -14.46 -6.09 -5.96
C CYS A 292 -13.09 -6.45 -6.52
N ALA A 293 -12.04 -6.08 -5.81
CA ALA A 293 -10.66 -6.36 -6.17
C ALA A 293 -9.99 -7.23 -5.10
N GLY A 294 -9.29 -8.27 -5.54
CA GLY A 294 -8.26 -8.91 -4.73
C GLY A 294 -6.91 -8.27 -4.95
N TYR A 295 -6.07 -8.30 -3.92
CA TYR A 295 -4.73 -7.71 -3.94
C TYR A 295 -3.66 -8.77 -3.75
N ARG A 296 -2.54 -8.65 -4.47
CA ARG A 296 -1.31 -9.41 -4.23
C ARG A 296 -0.16 -8.47 -3.93
N LEU A 297 0.34 -8.54 -2.71
CA LEU A 297 1.45 -7.76 -2.18
C LEU A 297 2.75 -8.56 -2.38
N PHE A 298 3.76 -7.91 -2.93
CA PHE A 298 5.10 -8.46 -3.11
C PHE A 298 6.04 -7.71 -2.17
N THR A 299 6.59 -8.45 -1.21
CA THR A 299 7.45 -7.96 -0.13
C THR A 299 8.85 -8.52 -0.28
N SER A 300 9.82 -8.04 0.50
CA SER A 300 11.15 -8.65 0.55
C SER A 300 11.17 -10.10 1.06
N ALA A 301 10.13 -10.53 1.79
CA ALA A 301 10.07 -11.85 2.42
C ALA A 301 9.19 -12.86 1.66
N GLY A 302 8.46 -12.42 0.63
CA GLY A 302 7.55 -13.25 -0.15
C GLY A 302 6.32 -12.48 -0.63
N SER A 303 5.28 -13.20 -1.03
CA SER A 303 4.05 -12.63 -1.57
C SER A 303 2.80 -13.08 -0.83
N ILE A 304 1.90 -12.14 -0.58
CA ILE A 304 0.62 -12.35 0.10
C ILE A 304 -0.50 -11.94 -0.86
N ALA A 305 -1.46 -12.83 -1.10
CA ALA A 305 -2.66 -12.53 -1.85
C ALA A 305 -3.88 -12.52 -0.93
N PHE A 306 -4.80 -11.57 -1.15
CA PHE A 306 -6.00 -11.36 -0.37
C PHE A 306 -7.21 -11.22 -1.29
N PHE A 307 -8.13 -12.18 -1.18
CA PHE A 307 -9.40 -12.27 -1.91
C PHE A 307 -10.48 -12.67 -0.91
N PRO A 308 -10.98 -11.74 -0.09
CA PRO A 308 -11.94 -12.07 0.95
C PRO A 308 -13.29 -12.52 0.36
N ASP A 309 -13.61 -12.06 -0.85
CA ASP A 309 -14.88 -12.29 -1.54
C ASP A 309 -14.62 -12.68 -2.98
N ASN A 310 -14.90 -13.93 -3.33
CA ASN A 310 -14.76 -14.38 -4.71
C ASN A 310 -15.55 -15.66 -4.99
N GLU A 311 -16.51 -15.58 -5.91
CA GLU A 311 -17.26 -16.75 -6.38
C GLU A 311 -16.54 -17.48 -7.53
N PRO A 312 -16.36 -18.81 -7.47
CA PRO A 312 -15.84 -19.61 -8.58
C PRO A 312 -16.76 -19.57 -9.81
N TYR A 313 -16.20 -19.29 -10.98
CA TYR A 313 -16.96 -19.18 -12.23
C TYR A 313 -17.62 -20.49 -12.69
N GLU A 314 -17.08 -21.65 -12.33
CA GLU A 314 -17.45 -22.94 -12.91
C GLU A 314 -18.91 -23.30 -12.66
N LEU A 315 -19.35 -23.32 -11.40
CA LEU A 315 -20.74 -23.65 -11.07
C LEU A 315 -21.69 -22.48 -11.40
N LEU A 316 -21.25 -21.24 -11.21
CA LEU A 316 -22.03 -20.05 -11.53
C LEU A 316 -22.41 -19.98 -13.02
N LYS A 317 -21.44 -20.15 -13.91
CA LYS A 317 -21.68 -20.06 -15.36
C LYS A 317 -22.52 -21.22 -15.88
N LEU A 318 -22.36 -22.42 -15.32
CA LEU A 318 -23.24 -23.54 -15.62
C LEU A 318 -24.68 -23.27 -15.15
N HIS A 319 -24.86 -22.73 -13.95
CA HIS A 319 -26.19 -22.39 -13.42
C HIS A 319 -26.89 -21.29 -14.24
N ILE A 320 -26.16 -20.24 -14.64
CA ILE A 320 -26.67 -19.19 -15.53
C ILE A 320 -27.03 -19.79 -16.90
N ALA A 321 -26.18 -20.66 -17.45
CA ALA A 321 -26.44 -21.27 -18.75
C ALA A 321 -27.69 -22.15 -18.75
N ASP A 322 -27.90 -22.93 -17.70
CA ASP A 322 -29.11 -23.74 -17.52
C ASP A 322 -30.37 -22.87 -17.38
N ARG A 323 -30.32 -21.85 -16.50
CA ARG A 323 -31.42 -20.90 -16.27
C ARG A 323 -31.82 -20.15 -17.54
N ASP A 324 -30.83 -19.67 -18.29
CA ASP A 324 -31.04 -18.84 -19.48
C ASP A 324 -31.12 -19.69 -20.78
N GLN A 325 -31.04 -21.03 -20.67
CA GLN A 325 -31.06 -21.99 -21.77
C GLN A 325 -30.02 -21.67 -22.87
N THR A 326 -28.81 -21.33 -22.46
CA THR A 326 -27.69 -21.00 -23.35
C THR A 326 -26.69 -22.14 -23.48
N ASN A 327 -25.69 -21.98 -24.35
CA ASN A 327 -24.71 -23.03 -24.64
C ASN A 327 -23.83 -23.36 -23.41
N ILE A 328 -23.94 -24.59 -22.93
CA ILE A 328 -23.20 -25.10 -21.77
C ILE A 328 -21.70 -25.21 -22.07
N GLU A 329 -21.30 -25.48 -23.31
CA GLU A 329 -19.88 -25.60 -23.68
C GLU A 329 -19.18 -24.25 -23.60
N ASP A 330 -19.80 -23.19 -24.14
CA ASP A 330 -19.28 -21.82 -24.06
C ASP A 330 -19.16 -21.36 -22.60
N ALA A 331 -20.14 -21.71 -21.76
CA ALA A 331 -20.11 -21.42 -20.33
C ALA A 331 -18.94 -22.12 -19.61
N ARG A 332 -18.64 -23.37 -19.97
CA ARG A 332 -17.49 -24.12 -19.43
C ARG A 332 -16.17 -23.52 -19.88
N GLU A 333 -16.04 -23.18 -21.17
CA GLU A 333 -14.83 -22.58 -21.71
C GLU A 333 -14.54 -21.23 -21.05
N PHE A 334 -15.57 -20.38 -20.91
CA PHE A 334 -15.45 -19.11 -20.19
C PHE A 334 -14.96 -19.32 -18.76
N ALA A 335 -15.59 -20.22 -18.01
CA ALA A 335 -15.22 -20.48 -16.63
C ALA A 335 -13.78 -21.02 -16.49
N GLN A 336 -13.36 -21.90 -17.40
CA GLN A 336 -11.98 -22.40 -17.44
C GLN A 336 -10.97 -21.29 -17.73
N ASN A 337 -11.29 -20.40 -18.67
CA ASN A 337 -10.43 -19.26 -19.01
C ASN A 337 -10.29 -18.28 -17.84
N GLU A 338 -11.38 -17.94 -17.15
CA GLU A 338 -11.32 -17.06 -15.97
C GLU A 338 -10.58 -17.71 -14.81
N ARG A 339 -10.79 -19.02 -14.58
CA ARG A 339 -10.01 -19.78 -13.60
C ARG A 339 -8.52 -19.75 -13.92
N ALA A 340 -8.13 -19.98 -15.18
CA ALA A 340 -6.74 -19.97 -15.61
C ALA A 340 -6.05 -18.61 -15.33
N LYS A 341 -6.73 -17.50 -15.61
CA LYS A 341 -6.24 -16.15 -15.30
C LYS A 341 -6.05 -15.93 -13.80
N LEU A 342 -6.91 -16.51 -12.96
CA LEU A 342 -6.78 -16.41 -11.50
C LEU A 342 -5.65 -17.31 -10.97
N VAL A 343 -5.47 -18.50 -11.54
CA VAL A 343 -4.32 -19.37 -11.26
C VAL A 343 -3.01 -18.66 -11.60
N GLU A 344 -2.92 -18.02 -12.76
CA GLU A 344 -1.74 -17.24 -13.16
C GLU A 344 -1.44 -16.10 -12.19
N PHE A 345 -2.47 -15.32 -11.81
CA PHE A 345 -2.33 -14.24 -10.85
C PHE A 345 -1.82 -14.72 -9.48
N LEU A 346 -2.24 -15.91 -9.05
CA LEU A 346 -1.89 -16.50 -7.75
C LEU A 346 -0.65 -17.39 -7.79
N LEU A 347 -0.04 -17.60 -8.96
CA LEU A 347 1.01 -18.60 -9.15
C LEU A 347 2.18 -18.37 -8.19
N GLY A 348 2.52 -19.41 -7.42
CA GLY A 348 3.62 -19.42 -6.47
C GLY A 348 3.47 -18.45 -5.29
N CYS A 349 2.24 -18.05 -4.95
CA CYS A 349 1.99 -17.18 -3.80
C CYS A 349 2.34 -17.88 -2.48
N ASP A 350 2.98 -17.15 -1.57
CA ASP A 350 3.42 -17.73 -0.29
C ASP A 350 2.26 -17.86 0.70
N VAL A 351 1.42 -16.83 0.79
CA VAL A 351 0.20 -16.86 1.61
C VAL A 351 -0.98 -16.36 0.80
N LEU A 352 -1.99 -17.19 0.62
CA LEU A 352 -3.28 -16.80 0.05
C LEU A 352 -4.33 -16.78 1.15
N ILE A 353 -4.92 -15.62 1.40
CA ILE A 353 -6.10 -15.42 2.24
C ILE A 353 -7.30 -15.32 1.31
N MET A 354 -8.20 -16.30 1.37
CA MET A 354 -9.22 -16.50 0.34
C MET A 354 -10.58 -16.84 0.95
N ASP A 355 -11.62 -16.29 0.35
CA ASP A 355 -13.01 -16.69 0.53
C ASP A 355 -13.15 -18.21 0.56
N ALA A 356 -13.68 -18.71 1.66
CA ALA A 356 -14.18 -20.07 1.77
C ALA A 356 -15.46 -20.08 2.60
N GLN A 357 -16.34 -19.10 2.37
CA GLN A 357 -17.48 -18.83 3.25
C GLN A 357 -18.40 -20.05 3.41
N TYR A 358 -18.58 -20.84 2.34
CA TYR A 358 -19.50 -21.96 2.35
C TYR A 358 -18.80 -23.32 2.33
N THR A 359 -19.44 -24.31 2.96
CA THR A 359 -19.23 -25.71 2.58
C THR A 359 -19.70 -25.94 1.14
N ASP A 360 -19.25 -27.02 0.50
CA ASP A 360 -19.70 -27.33 -0.87
C ASP A 360 -21.22 -27.52 -0.97
N ALA A 361 -21.84 -28.12 0.07
CA ALA A 361 -23.28 -28.35 0.11
C ALA A 361 -24.09 -27.08 0.35
N GLU A 362 -23.56 -26.13 1.12
CA GLU A 362 -24.17 -24.82 1.28
C GLU A 362 -24.07 -24.02 -0.01
N TYR A 363 -22.92 -24.05 -0.68
CA TYR A 363 -22.69 -23.27 -1.90
C TYR A 363 -23.71 -23.60 -3.01
N GLU A 364 -24.18 -24.84 -3.12
CA GLU A 364 -25.24 -25.22 -4.07
C GLU A 364 -26.52 -24.36 -3.95
N LYS A 365 -26.78 -23.81 -2.77
CA LYS A 365 -27.94 -22.93 -2.49
C LYS A 365 -27.60 -21.44 -2.55
N HIS A 366 -26.32 -21.09 -2.70
CA HIS A 366 -25.80 -19.73 -2.65
C HIS A 366 -25.05 -19.34 -3.95
N ILE A 367 -25.26 -20.08 -5.04
CA ILE A 367 -24.73 -19.72 -6.35
C ILE A 367 -25.27 -18.34 -6.75
N GLY A 368 -24.37 -17.45 -7.17
CA GLY A 368 -24.62 -16.07 -7.57
C GLY A 368 -24.54 -15.06 -6.43
N TRP A 369 -24.21 -15.49 -5.20
CA TRP A 369 -24.10 -14.61 -4.05
C TRP A 369 -22.73 -13.94 -3.93
N GLY A 370 -21.76 -14.28 -4.81
CA GLY A 370 -20.45 -13.64 -4.81
C GLY A 370 -19.40 -14.27 -3.89
N HIS A 371 -19.71 -15.43 -3.29
CA HIS A 371 -18.82 -16.15 -2.39
C HIS A 371 -18.53 -17.57 -2.88
N GLY A 372 -17.46 -18.17 -2.36
CA GLY A 372 -16.94 -19.45 -2.77
C GLY A 372 -17.21 -20.60 -1.80
N SER A 373 -16.82 -21.78 -2.24
CA SER A 373 -16.87 -22.99 -1.42
C SER A 373 -15.48 -23.51 -1.08
N LEU A 374 -15.40 -24.21 0.05
CA LEU A 374 -14.19 -24.82 0.58
C LEU A 374 -13.37 -25.60 -0.47
N SER A 375 -13.99 -26.54 -1.20
CA SER A 375 -13.24 -27.36 -2.17
C SER A 375 -12.71 -26.55 -3.34
N ARG A 376 -13.42 -25.49 -3.75
CA ARG A 376 -13.02 -24.63 -4.85
C ARG A 376 -11.83 -23.76 -4.45
N ALA A 377 -11.84 -23.20 -3.24
CA ALA A 377 -10.72 -22.45 -2.69
C ALA A 377 -9.45 -23.32 -2.61
N VAL A 378 -9.56 -24.53 -2.03
CA VAL A 378 -8.44 -25.48 -1.94
C VAL A 378 -7.94 -25.88 -3.34
N SER A 379 -8.85 -26.22 -4.25
CA SER A 379 -8.49 -26.61 -5.62
C SER A 379 -7.78 -25.49 -6.39
N LEU A 380 -8.19 -24.24 -6.21
CA LEU A 380 -7.55 -23.09 -6.85
C LEU A 380 -6.15 -22.85 -6.29
N ALA A 381 -6.00 -22.87 -4.97
CA ALA A 381 -4.70 -22.70 -4.32
C ALA A 381 -3.71 -23.80 -4.72
N LEU A 382 -4.17 -25.06 -4.80
CA LEU A 382 -3.38 -26.19 -5.31
C LEU A 382 -2.99 -26.03 -6.79
N ALA A 383 -3.88 -25.51 -7.63
CA ALA A 383 -3.58 -25.26 -9.05
C ALA A 383 -2.53 -24.15 -9.22
N ALA A 384 -2.57 -23.13 -8.36
CA ALA A 384 -1.62 -22.01 -8.34
C ALA A 384 -0.32 -22.31 -7.57
N ASN A 385 -0.14 -23.52 -7.02
CA ASN A 385 1.01 -23.88 -6.18
C ASN A 385 1.25 -22.87 -5.04
N VAL A 386 0.17 -22.49 -4.36
CA VAL A 386 0.23 -21.67 -3.15
C VAL A 386 0.93 -22.45 -2.04
N ALA A 387 1.77 -21.80 -1.23
CA ALA A 387 2.45 -22.45 -0.12
C ALA A 387 1.54 -22.61 1.11
N LYS A 388 0.84 -21.54 1.52
CA LYS A 388 -0.13 -21.54 2.62
C LYS A 388 -1.47 -20.93 2.19
N LEU A 389 -2.56 -21.67 2.36
CA LEU A 389 -3.93 -21.19 2.20
C LEU A 389 -4.55 -20.90 3.57
N ILE A 390 -5.09 -19.70 3.72
CA ILE A 390 -5.89 -19.27 4.88
C ILE A 390 -7.36 -19.19 4.42
N LEU A 391 -8.19 -20.08 4.94
CA LEU A 391 -9.64 -20.07 4.73
C LEU A 391 -10.23 -18.87 5.47
N PHE A 392 -10.83 -17.93 4.75
CA PHE A 392 -11.24 -16.63 5.27
C PHE A 392 -12.71 -16.34 4.93
N HIS A 393 -13.26 -15.29 5.54
CA HIS A 393 -14.63 -14.83 5.32
C HIS A 393 -15.68 -15.83 5.82
N HIS A 394 -15.45 -16.38 7.02
CA HIS A 394 -16.33 -17.41 7.62
C HIS A 394 -17.78 -16.94 7.68
N ASP A 395 -18.71 -17.84 7.37
CA ASP A 395 -20.15 -17.50 7.38
C ASP A 395 -20.60 -17.11 8.78
N PRO A 396 -21.47 -16.08 8.93
CA PRO A 396 -22.03 -15.69 10.22
C PRO A 396 -22.73 -16.81 10.99
N ASN A 397 -23.23 -17.83 10.29
CA ASN A 397 -23.95 -18.95 10.89
C ASN A 397 -23.06 -20.13 11.26
N HIS A 398 -21.76 -20.09 10.93
CA HIS A 398 -20.81 -21.11 11.33
C HIS A 398 -20.28 -20.82 12.74
N ASP A 399 -20.48 -21.79 13.63
CA ASP A 399 -19.80 -21.81 14.92
C ASP A 399 -18.36 -22.32 14.79
N ASP A 400 -17.62 -22.28 15.89
CA ASP A 400 -16.23 -22.72 15.91
C ASP A 400 -16.06 -24.19 15.49
N ASN A 401 -17.05 -25.07 15.76
CA ASN A 401 -16.95 -26.48 15.36
C ASN A 401 -17.19 -26.67 13.86
N ALA A 402 -18.12 -25.90 13.27
CA ALA A 402 -18.33 -25.91 11.83
C ALA A 402 -17.06 -25.48 11.08
N ILE A 403 -16.34 -24.46 11.58
CA ILE A 403 -15.07 -24.02 11.00
C ILE A 403 -13.97 -25.08 11.18
N ASP A 404 -13.93 -25.80 12.32
CA ASP A 404 -13.03 -26.95 12.49
C ASP A 404 -13.30 -28.04 11.44
N ASP A 405 -14.56 -28.42 11.24
CA ASP A 405 -14.96 -29.44 10.26
C ASP A 405 -14.54 -29.04 8.83
N MET A 406 -14.69 -27.76 8.49
CA MET A 406 -14.21 -27.20 7.22
C MET A 406 -12.69 -27.26 7.10
N LEU A 407 -11.96 -26.89 8.16
CA LEU A 407 -10.50 -26.95 8.17
C LEU A 407 -9.98 -28.38 8.02
N GLU A 408 -10.57 -29.33 8.74
CA GLU A 408 -10.24 -30.76 8.61
C GLU A 408 -10.49 -31.26 7.19
N ARG A 409 -11.66 -30.92 6.63
CA ARG A 409 -11.99 -31.28 5.24
C ARG A 409 -11.00 -30.68 4.24
N ALA A 410 -10.59 -29.43 4.42
CA ALA A 410 -9.61 -28.80 3.53
C ALA A 410 -8.24 -29.49 3.59
N ARG A 411 -7.77 -29.85 4.79
CA ARG A 411 -6.51 -30.59 4.97
C ARG A 411 -6.57 -31.97 4.32
N LEU A 412 -7.70 -32.66 4.40
CA LEU A 412 -7.91 -33.93 3.69
C LEU A 412 -7.84 -33.75 2.17
N LEU A 413 -8.48 -32.71 1.62
CA LEU A 413 -8.41 -32.42 0.18
C LEU A 413 -6.98 -32.15 -0.30
N VAL A 414 -6.16 -31.47 0.51
CA VAL A 414 -4.73 -31.28 0.20
C VAL A 414 -3.98 -32.60 0.24
N LEU A 415 -4.20 -33.43 1.26
CA LEU A 415 -3.57 -34.75 1.36
C LEU A 415 -3.93 -35.64 0.15
N GLU A 416 -5.21 -35.67 -0.23
CA GLU A 416 -5.74 -36.41 -1.38
C GLU A 416 -5.12 -35.92 -2.71
N SER A 417 -4.73 -34.65 -2.81
CA SER A 417 -4.08 -34.10 -4.00
C SER A 417 -2.65 -34.56 -4.21
N GLY A 418 -1.99 -35.08 -3.16
CA GLY A 418 -0.57 -35.46 -3.17
C GLY A 418 0.42 -34.29 -3.24
N LYS A 419 -0.06 -33.03 -3.19
CA LYS A 419 0.79 -31.83 -3.14
C LYS A 419 1.02 -31.37 -1.70
N ALA A 420 2.13 -30.65 -1.50
CA ALA A 420 2.40 -29.96 -0.24
C ALA A 420 1.83 -28.54 -0.29
N MET A 421 0.83 -28.27 0.54
CA MET A 421 0.28 -26.93 0.80
C MET A 421 -0.18 -26.90 2.26
N GLU A 422 0.17 -25.87 3.01
CA GLU A 422 -0.35 -25.68 4.36
C GLU A 422 -1.75 -25.06 4.29
N VAL A 423 -2.66 -25.50 5.17
CA VAL A 423 -4.02 -24.95 5.26
C VAL A 423 -4.39 -24.67 6.71
N GLU A 424 -4.85 -23.45 6.94
CA GLU A 424 -5.36 -22.95 8.22
C GLU A 424 -6.70 -22.23 8.00
N ALA A 425 -7.55 -22.23 9.03
CA ALA A 425 -8.71 -21.35 9.05
C ALA A 425 -8.32 -20.04 9.73
N ALA A 426 -8.76 -18.93 9.15
CA ALA A 426 -8.49 -17.59 9.66
C ALA A 426 -9.02 -17.45 11.09
N GLN A 427 -8.17 -16.98 11.99
CA GLN A 427 -8.48 -16.80 13.40
C GLN A 427 -8.05 -15.40 13.83
N GLU A 428 -8.93 -14.65 14.49
CA GLU A 428 -8.58 -13.35 15.06
C GLU A 428 -7.38 -13.44 16.02
N GLY A 429 -6.46 -12.49 15.87
CA GLY A 429 -5.23 -12.43 16.64
C GLY A 429 -4.13 -13.38 16.14
N SER A 430 -4.40 -14.25 15.16
CA SER A 430 -3.34 -15.07 14.58
C SER A 430 -2.35 -14.23 13.78
N GLU A 431 -1.09 -14.64 13.80
CA GLU A 431 -0.01 -13.99 13.07
C GLU A 431 0.67 -14.98 12.13
N ILE A 432 0.94 -14.52 10.91
CA ILE A 432 1.66 -15.29 9.90
C ILE A 432 2.95 -14.53 9.57
N TRP A 433 4.07 -15.21 9.70
CA TRP A 433 5.39 -14.65 9.47
C TRP A 433 6.01 -15.24 8.22
N LEU A 434 6.36 -14.40 7.26
CA LEU A 434 7.14 -14.78 6.09
C LEU A 434 8.60 -14.40 6.34
N ALA A 435 9.50 -15.33 6.01
CA ALA A 435 10.94 -15.12 6.05
C ALA A 435 11.51 -15.17 4.63
N PRO A 436 12.58 -14.43 4.33
CA PRO A 436 13.24 -14.47 3.03
C PRO A 436 13.63 -15.90 2.67
N LYS A 437 13.23 -16.37 1.48
CA LYS A 437 13.67 -17.68 0.98
C LYS A 437 15.19 -17.62 0.83
N GLN A 438 15.92 -18.43 1.61
CA GLN A 438 17.35 -18.61 1.38
C GLN A 438 17.51 -19.22 -0.02
N HIS A 439 18.03 -18.44 -0.97
CA HIS A 439 18.44 -18.97 -2.26
C HIS A 439 19.48 -20.07 -2.01
N ARG A 440 19.11 -21.32 -2.30
CA ARG A 440 20.05 -22.44 -2.39
C ARG A 440 20.66 -22.50 -3.78
#